data_AF-A0A2E7M9R7-F1
#
_entry.id   AF-A0A2E7M9R7-F1
#
_cell.length_a   1.000
_cell.length_b   1.000
_cell.length_c   1.000
_cell.angle_alpha   90.00
_cell.angle_beta   90.00
_cell.angle_gamma   90.00
#
_symmetry.space_group_name_H-M   'P 1'
#
loop_
_entity.id
_entity.type
_entity.pdbx_description
1 polymer ?
#
loop_
_entity_poly.entity_id
_entity_poly.type
_entity_poly.pdbx_seq_one_letter_code
_entity_poly.pdbx_strand_id
1 'polypeptide(L)' 'MRSYSQLIVVAVLAVVIASPAWAVPAKFTQQGRLLDLSDQPLTGAHTLSFSLYDAETAGVAQWSESHSTDLESGYY' A
#
# COMPACT_ATOMS: atom_id res chain seq x y z
N MET A 1 -46.12 19.14 -2.62
CA MET A 1 -44.93 19.72 -1.94
C MET A 1 -44.20 18.72 -1.04
N ARG A 2 -44.87 17.80 -0.33
CA ARG A 2 -44.23 16.79 0.56
C ARG A 2 -43.34 15.76 -0.16
N SER A 3 -43.72 15.32 -1.36
CA SER A 3 -43.02 14.25 -2.11
C SER A 3 -41.68 14.68 -2.70
N TYR A 4 -41.56 15.94 -3.14
CA TYR A 4 -40.30 16.49 -3.68
C TYR A 4 -39.24 16.68 -2.59
N SER A 5 -39.66 17.04 -1.38
CA SER A 5 -38.76 17.18 -0.23
C SER A 5 -38.12 15.86 0.17
N GLN A 6 -38.86 14.74 0.11
CA GLN A 6 -38.30 13.42 0.42
C GLN A 6 -37.28 12.96 -0.63
N LEU A 7 -37.55 13.21 -1.92
CA LEU A 7 -36.60 12.88 -3.00
C LEU A 7 -35.29 13.67 -2.88
N ILE A 8 -35.36 14.94 -2.46
CA ILE A 8 -34.18 15.77 -2.22
C ILE A 8 -33.38 15.23 -1.02
N VAL A 9 -34.04 14.87 0.07
CA VAL A 9 -33.37 14.32 1.26
C VAL A 9 -32.65 13.01 0.93
N VAL A 10 -33.29 12.11 0.16
CA VAL A 10 -32.66 10.84 -0.27
C VAL A 10 -31.47 11.08 -1.20
N ALA A 11 -31.59 12.02 -2.14
CA ALA A 11 -30.50 12.38 -3.04
C ALA A 11 -29.29 12.96 -2.28
N VAL A 12 -29.54 13.82 -1.28
CA VAL A 12 -28.49 14.38 -0.42
C VAL A 12 -27.85 13.27 0.43
N LEU A 13 -28.65 12.35 1.00
CA LEU A 13 -28.12 11.24 1.77
C LEU A 13 -27.22 10.32 0.91
N ALA A 14 -27.64 10.02 -0.32
CA ALA A 14 -26.87 9.20 -1.26
C ALA A 14 -25.51 9.82 -1.62
N VAL A 15 -25.46 11.15 -1.78
CA VAL A 15 -24.20 11.87 -2.03
C VAL A 15 -23.29 11.89 -0.79
N VAL A 16 -23.85 11.98 0.42
CA VAL A 16 -23.07 11.96 1.67
C VAL A 16 -22.45 10.57 1.95
N ILE A 17 -23.15 9.50 1.60
CA ILE A 17 -22.66 8.12 1.80
C ILE A 17 -21.60 7.76 0.75
N ALA A 18 -21.61 8.42 -0.42
CA ALA A 18 -20.59 8.28 -1.45
C ALA A 18 -19.30 9.04 -1.08
N SER A 19 -18.72 8.74 0.08
CA SER A 19 -17.35 9.15 0.38
C SER A 19 -16.40 8.33 -0.49
N PRO A 20 -15.56 8.94 -1.33
CA PRO A 20 -14.52 8.19 -2.00
C PRO A 20 -13.57 7.72 -0.88
N ALA A 21 -13.50 6.41 -0.66
CA ALA A 21 -12.52 5.81 0.23
C ALA A 21 -11.15 6.03 -0.40
N TRP A 22 -10.55 7.19 -0.18
CA TRP A 22 -9.16 7.43 -0.49
C TRP A 22 -8.40 6.60 0.54
N ALA A 23 -8.15 5.34 0.20
CA ALA A 23 -7.19 4.52 0.92
C ALA A 23 -5.86 5.26 0.82
N VAL A 24 -5.58 6.10 1.81
CA VAL A 24 -4.28 6.74 2.00
C VAL A 24 -3.25 5.62 1.92
N PRO A 25 -2.15 5.77 1.16
CA PRO A 25 -1.14 4.73 1.10
C PRO A 25 -0.75 4.33 2.52
N ALA A 26 -1.04 3.08 2.88
CA ALA A 26 -0.67 2.55 4.18
C ALA A 26 0.85 2.48 4.19
N LYS A 27 1.50 3.44 4.87
CA LYS A 27 2.95 3.39 5.06
C LYS A 27 3.26 2.23 5.97
N PHE A 28 4.12 1.33 5.51
CA PHE A 28 4.57 0.18 6.27
C PHE A 28 6.07 0.29 6.52
N THR A 29 6.46 0.34 7.79
CA THR A 29 7.87 0.29 8.19
C THR A 29 8.32 -1.15 8.23
N GLN A 30 9.48 -1.41 7.64
CA GLN A 30 10.07 -2.72 7.51
C GLN A 30 11.58 -2.60 7.59
N GLN A 31 12.18 -3.59 8.23
CA GLN A 31 13.62 -3.73 8.40
C GLN A 31 13.98 -5.15 8.01
N GLY A 32 15.17 -5.33 7.48
CA GLY A 32 15.66 -6.64 7.09
C GLY A 32 17.17 -6.67 7.01
N ARG A 33 17.71 -7.87 6.79
CA ARG A 33 19.12 -8.09 6.52
C ARG A 33 19.28 -8.95 5.28
N LEU A 34 20.01 -8.46 4.28
CA LEU A 34 20.30 -9.20 3.06
C LEU A 34 21.72 -9.73 3.06
N LEU A 35 21.85 -11.01 2.76
CA LEU A 35 23.10 -11.73 2.59
C LEU A 35 23.21 -12.25 1.15
N ASP A 36 24.44 -12.41 0.67
CA ASP A 36 24.71 -13.10 -0.59
C ASP A 36 24.73 -14.63 -0.43
N LEU A 37 25.04 -15.34 -1.53
CA LEU A 37 25.10 -16.81 -1.56
C LEU A 37 26.25 -17.41 -0.72
N SER A 38 27.18 -16.58 -0.25
CA SER A 38 28.29 -16.96 0.63
C SER A 38 28.05 -16.52 2.08
N ASP A 39 26.81 -16.19 2.44
CA ASP A 39 26.39 -15.67 3.75
C ASP A 39 27.03 -14.31 4.12
N GLN A 40 27.57 -13.58 3.15
CA GLN A 40 28.17 -12.27 3.41
C GLN A 40 27.14 -11.15 3.32
N PRO A 41 27.15 -10.18 4.27
CA PRO A 41 26.22 -9.07 4.23
C PRO A 41 26.44 -8.19 3.00
N LEU A 42 25.34 -7.79 2.37
CA LEU A 42 25.38 -6.81 1.29
C LEU A 42 25.65 -5.39 1.85
N THR A 43 26.36 -4.58 1.07
CA THR A 43 26.64 -3.17 1.38
C THR A 43 26.39 -2.30 0.15
N GLY A 44 26.08 -1.01 0.37
CA GLY A 44 25.93 0.00 -0.67
C GLY A 44 24.50 0.12 -1.19
N ALA A 45 24.30 0.89 -2.27
CA ALA A 45 22.98 1.18 -2.80
C ALA A 45 22.32 -0.04 -3.47
N HIS A 46 21.16 -0.44 -2.96
CA HIS A 46 20.29 -1.46 -3.54
C HIS A 46 18.86 -0.94 -3.71
N THR A 47 18.16 -1.42 -4.72
CA THR A 47 16.73 -1.14 -4.88
C THR A 47 15.92 -2.25 -4.23
N LEU A 48 15.13 -1.90 -3.21
CA LEU A 48 14.20 -2.78 -2.54
C LEU A 48 12.80 -2.55 -3.08
N SER A 49 12.13 -3.61 -3.53
CA SER A 49 10.75 -3.56 -4.00
C SER A 49 9.84 -4.32 -3.05
N PHE A 50 8.75 -3.67 -2.64
CA PHE A 50 7.74 -4.21 -1.75
C PHE A 50 6.42 -4.33 -2.52
N SER A 51 5.65 -5.38 -2.28
CA SER A 51 4.36 -5.59 -2.94
C SER A 51 3.38 -6.32 -2.04
N LEU A 52 2.11 -5.96 -2.13
CA LEU A 52 1.01 -6.59 -1.39
C LEU A 52 0.07 -7.28 -2.37
N TYR A 53 -0.21 -8.55 -2.08
CA TYR A 53 -1.07 -9.42 -2.90
C TYR A 53 -2.38 -9.71 -2.18
N ASP A 54 -3.43 -9.97 -2.94
CA ASP A 54 -4.77 -10.28 -2.43
C ASP A 54 -5.01 -11.77 -2.10
N ALA A 55 -4.05 -12.64 -2.42
CA ALA A 55 -4.10 -14.06 -2.12
C ALA A 55 -2.71 -14.64 -1.83
N GLU A 56 -2.67 -15.72 -1.06
CA GLU A 56 -1.45 -16.41 -0.64
C GLU A 56 -0.72 -17.09 -1.82
N THR A 57 -1.46 -17.61 -2.80
CA THR A 57 -0.89 -18.25 -4.00
C THR A 57 -1.57 -17.69 -5.23
N ALA A 58 -0.77 -17.29 -6.24
CA ALA A 58 -1.24 -16.72 -7.51
C ALA A 58 -2.15 -15.48 -7.38
N GLY A 59 -1.99 -14.68 -6.31
CA GLY A 59 -2.70 -13.42 -6.12
C GLY A 59 -2.24 -12.30 -7.07
N VAL A 60 -3.04 -11.25 -7.17
CA VAL A 60 -2.73 -10.05 -7.96
C VAL A 60 -2.12 -9.00 -7.03
N ALA A 61 -1.04 -8.34 -7.48
CA ALA A 61 -0.45 -7.23 -6.74
C ALA A 61 -1.42 -6.04 -6.72
N GLN A 62 -1.90 -5.68 -5.53
CA GLN A 62 -2.80 -4.55 -5.31
C GLN A 62 -2.03 -3.25 -5.00
N TRP A 63 -0.77 -3.38 -4.58
CA TRP A 63 0.13 -2.27 -4.29
C TRP A 63 1.58 -2.71 -4.47
N SER A 64 2.42 -1.79 -4.94
CA SER A 64 3.86 -1.97 -5.08
C SER A 64 4.60 -0.65 -4.90
N GLU A 65 5.74 -0.68 -4.24
CA GLU A 65 6.67 0.46 -4.10
C GLU A 65 8.12 0.00 -4.23
N SER A 66 8.98 0.92 -4.65
CA SER A 66 10.42 0.69 -4.76
C SER A 66 11.19 1.81 -4.09
N HIS A 67 12.21 1.44 -3.32
CA HIS A 67 13.10 2.37 -2.62
C HIS A 67 14.55 2.04 -2.95
N SER A 68 15.33 3.06 -3.30
CA SER A 68 16.79 2.95 -3.35
C SER A 68 17.33 3.23 -1.96
N THR A 69 17.89 2.22 -1.31
CA THR A 69 18.41 2.30 0.06
C THR A 69 19.85 1.84 0.09
N ASP A 70 20.68 2.54 0.85
CA ASP A 70 22.06 2.11 1.12
C ASP A 70 22.05 1.10 2.26
N LEU A 71 22.59 -0.09 2.00
CA LEU A 71 22.70 -1.15 2.99
C LEU A 71 24.02 -1.02 3.74
N GLU A 72 23.98 -1.15 5.05
CA GLU A 72 25.16 -1.20 5.90
C GLU A 72 25.17 -2.52 6.67
N SER A 73 26.22 -3.32 6.49
CA SER A 73 26.32 -4.67 7.08
C SER A 73 25.07 -5.56 6.80
N GLY A 74 24.44 -5.35 5.64
CA GLY A 74 23.25 -6.03 5.17
C GLY A 74 21.93 -5.40 5.59
N TYR A 75 21.94 -4.42 6.50
CA TYR A 75 20.73 -3.81 7.07
C TYR A 75 20.21 -2.63 6.26
N TYR A 76 18.89 -2.47 6.24
CA TYR A 76 18.15 -1.33 5.70
C TYR A 76 17.00 -0.92 6.63
#